data_AF-A0A1H5PVK5-F1
#
_entry.id   AF-A0A1H5PVK5-F1
#
_cell.length_a   1.000
_cell.length_b   1.000
_cell.length_c   1.000
_cell.angle_alpha   90.00
_cell.angle_beta   90.00
_cell.angle_gamma   90.00
#
_symmetry.space_group_name_H-M   'P 1'
#
loop_
_entity.id
_entity.type
_entity.pdbx_description
1 polymer ?
#
loop_
_entity_poly.entity_id
_entity_poly.type
_entity_poly.pdbx_seq_one_letter_code
_entity_poly.pdbx_strand_id
1 'polypeptide(L)'
;MSVTITGARRQTGTGVAGRLNDEWDRLRAGGQPDAVARWAAAEPALSGCRRLADVEAAVAAAGGADAVLIALLRLAHAGDPLAGRTVLQLMLGKAIRIAAGHAGRDSREALEHAAVAALWTVIATYPTTRRPARVAANLAMDTLGVVSRELAHRRTETPAEPDVLAAVAGIGAGDTADTGLTELLAWAVDAKAVSVADARLLLDIYAPAPGVEGGAAAAERAGISWAAARQRASRAARRIAVAVRADEGPRALPAA
;
A
#
# COMPACT_ATOMS: atom_id res chain seq x y z
N MET A 1 -7.68 -45.11 1.70
CA MET A 1 -6.63 -44.25 2.26
C MET A 1 -6.84 -42.85 1.70
N SER A 2 -7.53 -42.01 2.46
CA SER A 2 -8.02 -40.71 1.99
C SER A 2 -6.99 -39.61 2.24
N VAL A 3 -6.58 -38.93 1.17
CA VAL A 3 -5.68 -37.78 1.21
C VAL A 3 -6.50 -36.54 1.53
N THR A 4 -6.22 -35.92 2.68
CA THR A 4 -6.84 -34.68 3.12
C THR A 4 -6.27 -33.51 2.33
N ILE A 5 -7.11 -32.90 1.48
CA ILE A 5 -6.81 -31.63 0.80
C ILE A 5 -6.93 -30.51 1.83
N THR A 6 -5.79 -29.95 2.24
CA THR A 6 -5.71 -28.78 3.13
C THR A 6 -6.26 -27.56 2.39
N GLY A 7 -7.51 -27.21 2.71
CA GLY A 7 -8.11 -25.95 2.32
C GLY A 7 -7.33 -24.78 2.89
N ALA A 8 -6.84 -23.90 2.03
CA ALA A 8 -6.28 -22.61 2.40
C ALA A 8 -7.35 -21.82 3.17
N ARG A 9 -7.16 -21.69 4.48
CA ARG A 9 -8.04 -20.91 5.36
C ARG A 9 -8.04 -19.46 4.90
N ARG A 10 -9.23 -18.92 4.67
CA ARG A 10 -9.48 -17.48 4.64
C ARG A 10 -8.95 -16.90 5.95
N GLN A 11 -7.94 -16.04 5.88
CA GLN A 11 -7.33 -15.39 7.05
C GLN A 11 -8.33 -14.40 7.66
N THR A 12 -9.05 -14.82 8.69
CA THR A 12 -9.70 -13.94 9.65
C THR A 12 -8.60 -13.33 10.53
N GLY A 13 -8.15 -12.11 10.21
CA GLY A 13 -7.05 -11.45 10.92
C GLY A 13 -7.51 -10.78 12.22
N THR A 14 -6.84 -11.07 13.34
CA THR A 14 -7.07 -10.42 14.65
C THR A 14 -6.64 -8.94 14.71
N GLY A 15 -5.86 -8.47 13.73
CA GLY A 15 -5.36 -7.09 13.64
C GLY A 15 -6.42 -6.04 13.30
N VAL A 16 -6.07 -4.76 13.42
CA VAL A 16 -6.98 -3.62 13.18
C VAL A 16 -7.60 -3.65 11.78
N ALA A 17 -6.83 -4.05 10.76
CA ALA A 17 -7.31 -4.17 9.39
C ALA A 17 -8.38 -5.25 9.24
N GLY A 18 -8.23 -6.38 9.94
CA GLY A 18 -9.23 -7.46 9.94
C GLY A 18 -10.54 -7.01 10.57
N ARG A 19 -10.47 -6.35 11.73
CA ARG A 19 -11.67 -5.78 12.38
C ARG A 19 -12.38 -4.75 11.52
N LEU A 20 -11.64 -3.91 10.80
CA LEU A 20 -12.20 -2.95 9.84
C LEU A 20 -12.85 -3.65 8.64
N ASN A 21 -12.28 -4.74 8.13
CA ASN A 21 -12.92 -5.52 7.07
C ASN A 21 -14.22 -6.19 7.56
N ASP A 22 -14.20 -6.78 8.76
CA ASP A 22 -15.40 -7.40 9.34
C ASP A 22 -16.52 -6.37 9.58
N GLU A 23 -16.16 -5.18 10.05
CA GLU A 23 -17.08 -4.05 10.17
C GLU A 23 -17.61 -3.62 8.80
N TRP A 24 -16.74 -3.52 7.80
CA TRP A 24 -17.14 -3.15 6.45
C TRP A 24 -18.12 -4.15 5.84
N ASP A 25 -17.90 -5.45 6.05
CA ASP A 25 -18.81 -6.49 5.56
C ASP A 25 -20.20 -6.34 6.19
N ARG A 26 -20.29 -5.97 7.47
CA ARG A 26 -21.57 -5.66 8.13
C ARG A 26 -22.23 -4.41 7.54
N LEU A 27 -21.46 -3.33 7.32
CA LEU A 27 -21.97 -2.10 6.70
C LEU A 27 -22.49 -2.37 5.28
N ARG A 28 -21.73 -3.12 4.49
CA ARG A 28 -22.06 -3.54 3.13
C ARG A 28 -23.30 -4.41 3.09
N ALA A 29 -23.44 -5.36 4.01
CA ALA A 29 -24.64 -6.20 4.12
C ALA A 29 -25.90 -5.37 4.41
N GLY A 30 -25.78 -4.33 5.23
CA GLY A 30 -26.87 -3.37 5.48
C GLY A 30 -27.17 -2.43 4.31
N GLY A 31 -26.32 -2.37 3.28
CA GLY A 31 -26.49 -1.56 2.06
C GLY A 31 -26.36 -0.04 2.24
N GLN A 32 -26.76 0.47 3.40
CA GLN A 32 -26.82 1.89 3.78
C GLN A 32 -27.55 2.78 2.75
N PRO A 33 -28.78 2.40 2.32
CA PRO A 33 -29.47 3.06 1.21
C PRO A 33 -29.75 4.54 1.46
N ASP A 34 -30.12 4.92 2.69
CA ASP A 34 -30.43 6.32 3.01
C ASP A 34 -29.19 7.23 2.92
N ALA A 35 -28.04 6.73 3.36
CA ALA A 35 -26.79 7.47 3.24
C ALA A 35 -26.40 7.63 1.77
N VAL A 36 -26.43 6.54 1.01
CA VAL A 36 -26.05 6.56 -0.41
C VAL A 36 -27.03 7.40 -1.24
N ALA A 37 -28.32 7.40 -0.92
CA ALA A 37 -29.30 8.27 -1.56
C ALA A 37 -29.01 9.77 -1.29
N ARG A 38 -28.64 10.14 -0.06
CA ARG A 38 -28.20 11.51 0.25
C ARG A 38 -26.93 11.88 -0.52
N TRP A 39 -25.96 10.97 -0.61
CA TRP A 39 -24.74 11.20 -1.37
C TRP A 39 -25.02 11.39 -2.85
N ALA A 40 -25.87 10.54 -3.44
CA ALA A 40 -26.28 10.61 -4.84
C ALA A 40 -27.00 11.94 -5.17
N ALA A 41 -27.76 12.49 -4.22
CA ALA A 41 -28.41 13.78 -4.36
C ALA A 41 -27.44 14.96 -4.25
N ALA A 42 -26.40 14.85 -3.42
CA ALA A 42 -25.43 15.92 -3.17
C ALA A 42 -24.27 15.96 -4.17
N GLU A 43 -23.84 14.80 -4.66
CA GLU A 43 -22.62 14.66 -5.47
C GLU A 43 -22.94 13.94 -6.81
N PRO A 44 -22.82 14.63 -7.97
CA PRO A 44 -23.17 14.05 -9.27
C PRO A 44 -22.43 12.74 -9.61
N ALA A 45 -21.20 12.58 -9.12
CA ALA A 45 -20.39 11.38 -9.32
C ALA A 45 -20.98 10.13 -8.65
N LEU A 46 -21.92 10.30 -7.72
CA LEU A 46 -22.58 9.23 -6.97
C LEU A 46 -24.04 9.02 -7.39
N SER A 47 -24.56 9.79 -8.34
CA SER A 47 -25.99 9.77 -8.75
C SER A 47 -26.55 8.39 -9.15
N GLY A 48 -25.70 7.49 -9.67
CA GLY A 48 -26.09 6.12 -10.04
C GLY A 48 -26.01 5.09 -8.92
N CYS A 49 -25.48 5.45 -7.74
CA CYS A 49 -25.29 4.52 -6.63
C CYS A 49 -26.55 4.44 -5.76
N ARG A 50 -26.92 3.23 -5.33
CA ARG A 50 -28.05 2.98 -4.41
C ARG A 50 -27.64 2.29 -3.12
N ARG A 51 -26.45 1.70 -3.10
CA ARG A 51 -25.84 1.01 -1.96
C ARG A 51 -24.31 1.11 -2.02
N LEU A 52 -23.65 0.80 -0.91
CA LEU A 52 -22.18 0.86 -0.82
C LEU A 52 -21.46 0.03 -1.89
N ALA A 53 -22.01 -1.13 -2.26
CA ALA A 53 -21.43 -1.97 -3.32
C ALA A 53 -21.39 -1.28 -4.70
N ASP A 54 -22.34 -0.37 -4.97
CA ASP A 54 -22.36 0.37 -6.23
C ASP A 54 -21.25 1.45 -6.24
N VAL A 55 -20.95 2.03 -5.08
CA VAL A 55 -19.85 3.00 -4.90
C VAL A 55 -18.50 2.31 -5.14
N GLU A 56 -18.30 1.10 -4.58
CA GLU A 56 -17.11 0.29 -4.85
C GLU A 56 -16.97 -0.03 -6.35
N ALA A 57 -18.07 -0.42 -7.01
CA ALA A 57 -18.08 -0.71 -8.43
C ALA A 57 -17.76 0.55 -9.27
N ALA A 58 -18.26 1.71 -8.89
CA ALA A 58 -17.99 2.98 -9.56
C ALA A 58 -16.50 3.39 -9.45
N VAL A 59 -15.84 3.07 -8.33
CA VAL A 59 -14.40 3.29 -8.16
C VAL A 59 -13.58 2.29 -8.98
N ALA A 60 -14.04 1.05 -9.10
CA ALA A 60 -13.38 0.03 -9.90
C ALA A 60 -13.54 0.26 -11.42
N ALA A 61 -14.60 0.97 -11.83
CA ALA A 61 -14.84 1.31 -13.22
C ALA A 61 -13.77 2.27 -13.78
N ALA A 62 -13.41 2.10 -15.04
CA ALA A 62 -12.41 2.91 -15.70
C ALA A 62 -12.84 4.39 -15.75
N GLY A 63 -11.97 5.30 -15.30
CA GLY A 63 -12.17 6.75 -15.40
C GLY A 63 -13.06 7.40 -14.34
N GLY A 64 -13.77 6.62 -13.50
CA GLY A 64 -14.66 7.14 -12.46
C GLY A 64 -14.03 7.33 -11.08
N ALA A 65 -12.89 6.67 -10.81
CA ALA A 65 -12.31 6.58 -9.47
C ALA A 65 -12.03 7.93 -8.81
N ASP A 66 -11.40 8.87 -9.52
CA ASP A 66 -11.02 10.17 -8.94
C ASP A 66 -12.26 11.01 -8.59
N ALA A 67 -13.27 11.03 -9.45
CA ALA A 67 -14.50 11.78 -9.21
C ALA A 67 -15.27 11.23 -8.00
N VAL A 68 -15.39 9.91 -7.90
CA VAL A 68 -16.07 9.25 -6.76
C VAL A 68 -15.30 9.49 -5.46
N LEU A 69 -13.98 9.34 -5.46
CA LEU A 69 -13.17 9.57 -4.26
C LEU A 69 -13.22 11.04 -3.81
N ILE A 70 -13.21 12.01 -4.74
CA ILE A 70 -13.36 13.43 -4.40
C ILE A 70 -14.74 13.73 -3.80
N ALA A 71 -15.80 13.18 -4.37
CA ALA A 71 -17.15 13.33 -3.83
C ALA A 71 -17.23 12.80 -2.39
N LEU A 72 -16.72 11.60 -2.14
CA LEU A 72 -16.70 11.02 -0.79
C LEU A 72 -15.84 11.84 0.19
N LEU A 73 -14.70 12.39 -0.26
CA LEU A 73 -13.86 13.25 0.58
C LEU A 73 -14.58 14.57 0.93
N ARG A 74 -15.30 15.18 0.00
CA ARG A 74 -16.10 16.39 0.27
C ARG A 74 -17.22 16.10 1.27
N LEU A 75 -17.93 14.99 1.10
CA LEU A 75 -18.96 14.54 2.04
C LEU A 75 -18.37 14.28 3.43
N ALA A 76 -17.19 13.67 3.51
CA ALA A 76 -16.47 13.47 4.76
C ALA A 76 -16.09 14.80 5.42
N HIS A 77 -15.59 15.78 4.65
CA HIS A 77 -15.29 17.13 5.15
C HIS A 77 -16.53 17.91 5.57
N ALA A 78 -17.69 17.61 4.97
CA ALA A 78 -18.99 18.14 5.37
C ALA A 78 -19.59 17.43 6.60
N GLY A 79 -18.88 16.44 7.16
CA GLY A 79 -19.26 15.77 8.41
C GLY A 79 -19.98 14.43 8.24
N ASP A 80 -20.00 13.83 7.05
CA ASP A 80 -20.53 12.47 6.87
C ASP A 80 -19.46 11.41 7.27
N PRO A 81 -19.61 10.72 8.41
CA PRO A 81 -18.60 9.78 8.88
C PRO A 81 -18.53 8.51 8.02
N LEU A 82 -19.64 8.10 7.41
CA LEU A 82 -19.70 6.90 6.58
C LEU A 82 -18.98 7.14 5.24
N ALA A 83 -19.03 8.37 4.70
CA ALA A 83 -18.27 8.73 3.51
C ALA A 83 -16.75 8.62 3.75
N GLY A 84 -16.25 9.18 4.85
CA GLY A 84 -14.84 9.06 5.25
C GLY A 84 -14.43 7.60 5.48
N ARG A 85 -15.28 6.83 6.17
CA ARG A 85 -15.07 5.40 6.38
C ARG A 85 -15.05 4.58 5.08
N THR A 86 -15.85 4.98 4.09
CA THR A 86 -15.88 4.36 2.75
C THR A 86 -14.57 4.62 2.01
N VAL A 87 -14.05 5.85 2.03
CA VAL A 87 -12.72 6.16 1.46
C VAL A 87 -11.64 5.35 2.15
N LEU A 88 -11.68 5.25 3.48
CA LEU A 88 -10.74 4.44 4.25
C LEU A 88 -10.78 2.99 3.76
N GLN A 89 -11.96 2.40 3.58
CA GLN A 89 -12.08 1.02 3.11
C GLN A 89 -11.46 0.84 1.72
N LEU A 90 -11.84 1.70 0.76
CA LEU A 90 -11.38 1.63 -0.62
C LEU A 90 -9.84 1.75 -0.71
N MET A 91 -9.24 2.46 0.24
CA MET A 91 -7.79 2.71 0.30
C MET A 91 -7.04 1.76 1.25
N LEU A 92 -7.72 1.01 2.12
CA LEU A 92 -7.12 0.24 3.22
C LEU A 92 -6.05 -0.72 2.73
N GLY A 93 -6.37 -1.54 1.71
CA GLY A 93 -5.41 -2.50 1.15
C GLY A 93 -4.18 -1.84 0.52
N LYS A 94 -4.32 -0.62 -0.05
CA LYS A 94 -3.19 0.13 -0.61
C LYS A 94 -2.32 0.72 0.50
N ALA A 95 -2.94 1.29 1.54
CA ALA A 95 -2.25 1.84 2.69
C ALA A 95 -1.45 0.78 3.46
N ILE A 96 -2.05 -0.38 3.73
CA ILE A 96 -1.37 -1.50 4.40
C ILE A 96 -0.22 -2.00 3.54
N ARG A 97 -0.41 -2.19 2.23
CA ARG A 97 0.67 -2.67 1.34
C ARG A 97 1.87 -1.71 1.33
N ILE A 98 1.60 -0.41 1.33
CA ILE A 98 2.64 0.62 1.33
C ILE A 98 3.38 0.69 2.66
N ALA A 99 2.66 0.59 3.78
CA ALA A 99 3.27 0.54 5.11
C ALA A 99 4.04 -0.77 5.35
N ALA A 100 3.56 -1.90 4.83
CA ALA A 100 4.26 -3.18 4.87
C ALA A 100 5.58 -3.14 4.07
N GLY A 101 5.67 -2.32 3.02
CA GLY A 101 6.93 -2.02 2.33
C GLY A 101 7.97 -1.28 3.18
N HIS A 102 7.59 -0.82 4.38
CA HIS A 102 8.47 -0.23 5.39
C HIS A 102 8.71 -1.19 6.57
N ALA A 103 8.45 -2.49 6.38
CA ALA A 103 8.76 -3.52 7.36
C ALA A 103 10.25 -3.54 7.65
N GLY A 104 10.61 -2.92 8.78
CA GLY A 104 11.91 -3.04 9.43
C GLY A 104 11.75 -3.77 10.76
N ARG A 105 12.22 -3.18 11.86
CA ARG A 105 12.05 -3.71 13.23
C ARG A 105 10.63 -3.57 13.78
N ASP A 106 9.76 -2.85 13.08
CA ASP A 106 8.38 -2.60 13.51
C ASP A 106 7.52 -3.84 13.28
N SER A 107 6.70 -4.21 14.27
CA SER A 107 5.78 -5.31 14.11
C SER A 107 4.75 -5.00 13.02
N ARG A 108 4.28 -6.04 12.34
CA ARG A 108 3.20 -5.92 11.35
C ARG A 108 1.98 -5.19 11.91
N GLU A 109 1.63 -5.46 13.17
CA GLU A 109 0.51 -4.80 13.85
C GLU A 109 0.76 -3.30 14.06
N ALA A 110 1.99 -2.89 14.40
CA ALA A 110 2.35 -1.48 14.55
C ALA A 110 2.29 -0.74 13.20
N LEU A 111 2.71 -1.40 12.12
CA LEU A 111 2.61 -0.86 10.75
C LEU A 111 1.16 -0.75 10.29
N GLU A 112 0.33 -1.74 10.57
CA GLU A 112 -1.11 -1.70 10.28
C GLU A 112 -1.80 -0.55 11.01
N HIS A 113 -1.53 -0.36 12.31
CA HIS A 113 -2.08 0.77 13.08
C HIS A 113 -1.59 2.13 12.55
N ALA A 114 -0.29 2.26 12.28
CA ALA A 114 0.27 3.49 11.73
C ALA A 114 -0.34 3.84 10.36
N ALA A 115 -0.52 2.83 9.49
CA ALA A 115 -1.13 3.00 8.18
C ALA A 115 -2.59 3.49 8.28
N VAL A 116 -3.38 2.88 9.16
CA VAL A 116 -4.78 3.24 9.37
C VAL A 116 -4.91 4.66 9.94
N ALA A 117 -4.12 4.99 10.96
CA ALA A 117 -4.14 6.33 11.57
C ALA A 117 -3.68 7.42 10.58
N ALA A 118 -2.63 7.13 9.82
CA ALA A 118 -2.13 8.02 8.78
C ALA A 118 -3.18 8.24 7.68
N LEU A 119 -3.80 7.16 7.19
CA LEU A 119 -4.82 7.24 6.16
C LEU A 119 -6.02 8.06 6.62
N TRP A 120 -6.48 7.86 7.86
CA TRP A 120 -7.56 8.67 8.43
C TRP A 120 -7.22 10.16 8.48
N THR A 121 -6.00 10.50 8.92
CA THR A 121 -5.51 11.90 8.96
C THR A 121 -5.46 12.51 7.56
N VAL A 122 -5.00 11.74 6.57
CA VAL A 122 -4.91 12.17 5.18
C VAL A 122 -6.31 12.40 4.59
N ILE A 123 -7.26 11.51 4.85
CA ILE A 123 -8.66 11.68 4.44
C ILE A 123 -9.23 12.98 5.00
N ALA A 124 -9.03 13.24 6.30
CA ALA A 124 -9.55 14.42 6.97
C ALA A 124 -8.95 15.75 6.45
N THR A 125 -7.75 15.72 5.89
CA THR A 125 -6.99 16.93 5.48
C THR A 125 -6.75 17.05 3.98
N TYR A 126 -7.26 16.11 3.17
CA TYR A 126 -6.99 16.09 1.73
C TYR A 126 -7.53 17.35 1.01
N PRO A 127 -6.72 18.07 0.23
CA PRO A 127 -7.16 19.32 -0.41
C PRO A 127 -7.97 19.04 -1.70
N THR A 128 -9.25 18.74 -1.55
CA THR A 128 -10.17 18.31 -2.64
C THR A 128 -10.24 19.29 -3.82
N THR A 129 -10.13 20.60 -3.57
CA THR A 129 -10.16 21.62 -4.62
C THR A 129 -8.84 21.72 -5.38
N ARG A 130 -7.70 21.57 -4.69
CA ARG A 130 -6.36 21.74 -5.27
C ARG A 130 -5.85 20.47 -5.96
N ARG A 131 -6.30 19.29 -5.52
CA ARG A 131 -5.83 17.98 -6.02
C ARG A 131 -7.01 17.07 -6.46
N PRO A 132 -7.79 17.45 -7.49
CA PRO A 132 -8.98 16.70 -7.91
C PRO A 132 -8.68 15.42 -8.70
N ALA A 133 -7.43 15.20 -9.11
CA ALA A 133 -7.03 14.06 -9.95
C ALA A 133 -5.94 13.21 -9.28
N ARG A 134 -5.84 11.94 -9.71
CA ARG A 134 -4.96 10.90 -9.14
C ARG A 134 -5.16 10.73 -7.64
N VAL A 135 -6.40 10.79 -7.20
CA VAL A 135 -6.80 10.92 -5.80
C VAL A 135 -6.33 9.72 -5.01
N ALA A 136 -6.58 8.51 -5.50
CA ALA A 136 -6.10 7.28 -4.86
C ALA A 136 -4.56 7.26 -4.73
N ALA A 137 -3.83 7.71 -5.76
CA ALA A 137 -2.38 7.73 -5.72
C ALA A 137 -1.86 8.79 -4.73
N ASN A 138 -2.47 9.98 -4.70
CA ASN A 138 -2.09 11.03 -3.77
C ASN A 138 -2.40 10.63 -2.33
N LEU A 139 -3.60 10.09 -2.05
CA LEU A 139 -3.96 9.56 -0.74
C LEU A 139 -2.93 8.52 -0.27
N ALA A 140 -2.55 7.59 -1.15
CA ALA A 140 -1.57 6.56 -0.85
C ALA A 140 -0.17 7.15 -0.55
N MET A 141 0.29 8.13 -1.33
CA MET A 141 1.60 8.78 -1.15
C MET A 141 1.64 9.71 0.06
N ASP A 142 0.56 10.46 0.32
CA ASP A 142 0.44 11.32 1.50
C ASP A 142 0.38 10.44 2.76
N THR A 143 -0.35 9.30 2.71
CA THR A 143 -0.37 8.30 3.79
C THR A 143 1.03 7.76 4.04
N LEU A 144 1.76 7.42 2.96
CA LEU A 144 3.13 6.96 3.08
C LEU A 144 4.02 8.00 3.78
N GLY A 145 3.96 9.26 3.34
CA GLY A 145 4.75 10.33 3.93
C GLY A 145 4.47 10.52 5.41
N VAL A 146 3.21 10.38 5.84
CA VAL A 146 2.84 10.42 7.27
C VAL A 146 3.42 9.22 8.02
N VAL A 147 3.24 7.99 7.49
CA VAL A 147 3.79 6.77 8.11
C VAL A 147 5.32 6.84 8.23
N SER A 148 6.03 7.23 7.17
CA SER A 148 7.50 7.32 7.20
C SER A 148 8.00 8.35 8.22
N ARG A 149 7.32 9.50 8.36
CA ARG A 149 7.67 10.51 9.38
C ARG A 149 7.39 10.02 10.80
N GLU A 150 6.24 9.39 11.00
CA GLU A 150 5.84 8.83 12.30
C GLU A 150 6.83 7.74 12.75
N LEU A 151 7.19 6.81 11.85
CA LEU A 151 8.18 5.77 12.14
C LEU A 151 9.58 6.37 12.36
N ALA A 152 9.97 7.39 11.59
CA ALA A 152 11.23 8.10 11.83
C ALA A 152 11.26 8.82 13.18
N HIS A 153 10.14 9.41 13.61
CA HIS A 153 10.04 10.08 14.91
C HIS A 153 10.16 9.09 16.08
N ARG A 154 9.54 7.91 15.97
CA ARG A 154 9.69 6.82 16.97
C ARG A 154 11.10 6.27 17.06
N ARG A 155 11.94 6.48 16.04
CA ARG A 155 13.37 6.13 16.05
C ARG A 155 14.21 7.19 16.76
N THR A 156 13.72 7.70 17.89
CA THR A 156 14.52 8.57 18.75
C THR A 156 15.74 7.78 19.20
N GLU A 157 16.92 8.19 18.76
CA GLU A 157 18.17 7.52 19.12
C GLU A 157 18.38 7.66 20.63
N THR A 158 18.49 6.52 21.31
CA THR A 158 18.93 6.50 22.71
C THR A 158 20.44 6.34 22.68
N PRO A 159 21.23 7.28 23.22
CA PRO A 159 22.66 7.10 23.36
C PRO A 159 22.92 5.82 24.16
N ALA A 160 23.70 4.91 23.59
CA ALA A 160 24.02 3.63 24.21
C ALA A 160 25.53 3.39 24.10
N GLU A 161 26.10 2.83 25.16
CA GLU A 161 27.49 2.38 25.17
C GLU A 161 27.67 1.24 24.15
N PRO A 162 28.84 1.13 23.48
CA PRO A 162 29.11 0.15 22.43
C PRO A 162 28.76 -1.30 22.81
N ASP A 163 29.00 -1.67 24.07
CA ASP A 163 28.75 -3.01 24.59
C ASP A 163 27.25 -3.34 24.71
N VAL A 164 26.42 -2.33 25.04
CA VAL A 164 24.97 -2.45 25.09
C VAL A 164 24.39 -2.57 23.68
N LEU A 165 24.95 -1.83 22.73
CA LEU A 165 24.59 -1.93 21.32
C LEU A 165 24.92 -3.33 20.77
N ALA A 166 26.08 -3.90 21.09
CA ALA A 166 26.47 -5.25 20.67
C ALA A 166 25.57 -6.35 21.26
N ALA A 167 25.15 -6.20 22.52
CA ALA A 167 24.25 -7.13 23.19
C ALA A 167 22.81 -7.08 22.63
N VAL A 168 22.31 -5.87 22.31
CA VAL A 168 20.96 -5.67 21.74
C VAL A 168 20.90 -5.97 20.24
N ALA A 169 21.98 -5.66 19.51
CA ALA A 169 22.06 -5.87 18.06
C ALA A 169 22.22 -7.33 17.67
N GLY A 170 22.45 -8.25 18.64
CA GLY A 170 22.45 -9.70 18.45
C GLY A 170 22.94 -10.10 17.07
N ILE A 171 24.23 -9.87 16.79
CA ILE A 171 24.86 -10.02 15.47
C ILE A 171 24.47 -11.38 14.88
N GLY A 172 23.42 -11.36 14.05
CA GLY A 172 22.69 -12.55 13.62
C GLY A 172 21.24 -12.30 13.21
N ALA A 173 20.94 -11.20 12.48
CA ALA A 173 19.72 -11.06 11.67
C ALA A 173 19.81 -9.82 10.76
N GLY A 174 20.73 -9.85 9.80
CA GLY A 174 20.81 -8.87 8.71
C GLY A 174 20.03 -9.28 7.45
N ASP A 175 19.02 -10.15 7.55
CA ASP A 175 18.78 -11.10 6.45
C ASP A 175 17.32 -11.23 5.96
N THR A 176 16.43 -10.25 6.20
CA THR A 176 15.01 -10.42 5.80
C THR A 176 14.45 -9.36 4.83
N ALA A 177 14.91 -8.11 4.87
CA ALA A 177 14.42 -7.06 3.96
C ALA A 177 15.19 -7.02 2.63
N ASP A 178 16.53 -7.10 2.69
CA ASP A 178 17.39 -7.21 1.50
C ASP A 178 17.18 -8.55 0.80
N THR A 179 16.94 -9.62 1.56
CA THR A 179 16.62 -10.95 1.02
C THR A 179 15.30 -10.92 0.25
N GLY A 180 14.25 -10.28 0.76
CA GLY A 180 12.96 -10.18 0.07
C GLY A 180 12.99 -9.34 -1.22
N LEU A 181 13.72 -8.22 -1.24
CA LEU A 181 13.90 -7.43 -2.46
C LEU A 181 14.79 -8.17 -3.47
N THR A 182 15.85 -8.81 -3.01
CA THR A 182 16.75 -9.61 -3.84
C THR A 182 16.02 -10.81 -4.45
N GLU A 183 15.20 -11.53 -3.67
CA GLU A 183 14.37 -12.64 -4.15
C GLU A 183 13.33 -12.18 -5.18
N LEU A 184 12.65 -11.06 -4.95
CA LEU A 184 11.69 -10.51 -5.91
C LEU A 184 12.36 -10.10 -7.23
N LEU A 185 13.54 -9.48 -7.15
CA LEU A 185 14.28 -9.04 -8.33
C LEU A 185 14.91 -10.22 -9.07
N ALA A 186 15.39 -11.25 -8.35
CA ALA A 186 15.84 -12.50 -8.93
C ALA A 186 14.70 -13.20 -9.70
N TRP A 187 13.53 -13.34 -9.07
CA TRP A 187 12.34 -13.87 -9.74
C TRP A 187 11.96 -13.05 -10.97
N ALA A 188 11.99 -11.72 -10.89
CA ALA A 188 11.61 -10.85 -12.00
C ALA A 188 12.60 -10.91 -13.19
N VAL A 189 13.87 -11.19 -12.91
CA VAL A 189 14.88 -11.48 -13.94
C VAL A 189 14.62 -12.84 -14.58
N ASP A 190 14.33 -13.87 -13.78
CA ASP A 190 14.04 -15.22 -14.26
C ASP A 190 12.75 -15.25 -15.11
N ALA A 191 11.72 -14.51 -14.69
CA ALA A 191 10.49 -14.27 -15.44
C ALA A 191 10.68 -13.35 -16.66
N LYS A 192 11.92 -12.88 -16.93
CA LYS A 192 12.29 -11.94 -18.00
C LYS A 192 11.50 -10.63 -17.99
N ALA A 193 10.93 -10.26 -16.85
CA ALA A 193 10.17 -9.02 -16.66
C ALA A 193 11.10 -7.81 -16.61
N VAL A 194 12.32 -7.98 -16.07
CA VAL A 194 13.36 -6.95 -16.02
C VAL A 194 14.72 -7.51 -16.38
N SER A 195 15.65 -6.64 -16.79
CA SER A 195 17.03 -7.03 -17.02
C SER A 195 17.81 -7.11 -15.70
N VAL A 196 18.87 -7.93 -15.66
CA VAL A 196 19.82 -7.98 -14.53
C VAL A 196 20.39 -6.59 -14.23
N ALA A 197 20.64 -5.79 -15.26
CA ALA A 197 21.16 -4.43 -15.12
C ALA A 197 20.14 -3.49 -14.44
N ASP A 198 18.86 -3.61 -14.76
CA ASP A 198 17.81 -2.81 -14.11
C ASP A 198 17.54 -3.29 -12.67
N ALA A 199 17.62 -4.59 -12.41
CA ALA A 199 17.51 -5.16 -11.07
C ALA A 199 18.65 -4.69 -10.14
N ARG A 200 19.90 -4.71 -10.63
CA ARG A 200 21.06 -4.18 -9.88
C ARG A 200 20.92 -2.69 -9.60
N LEU A 201 20.52 -1.91 -10.60
CA LEU A 201 20.29 -0.49 -10.43
C LEU A 201 19.18 -0.21 -9.38
N LEU A 202 18.14 -1.04 -9.32
CA LEU A 202 17.09 -0.93 -8.30
C LEU A 202 17.62 -1.25 -6.90
N LEU A 203 18.46 -2.28 -6.74
CA LEU A 203 19.11 -2.59 -5.46
C LEU A 203 20.00 -1.42 -5.02
N ASP A 204 20.87 -0.93 -5.90
CA ASP A 204 21.79 0.16 -5.55
C ASP A 204 21.07 1.47 -5.18
N ILE A 205 19.87 1.72 -5.76
CA ILE A 205 19.08 2.91 -5.48
C ILE A 205 18.30 2.80 -4.16
N TYR A 206 17.68 1.65 -3.90
CA TYR A 206 16.66 1.50 -2.84
C TYR A 206 17.12 0.64 -1.65
N ALA A 207 18.13 -0.21 -1.83
CA ALA A 207 18.72 -1.08 -0.82
C ALA A 207 20.26 -1.09 -0.96
N PRO A 208 20.93 0.06 -0.82
CA PRO A 208 22.39 0.12 -0.92
C PRO A 208 23.03 -0.62 0.26
N ALA A 209 24.23 -1.18 0.03
CA ALA A 209 25.01 -1.81 1.09
C ALA A 209 25.29 -0.83 2.25
N PRO A 210 25.45 -1.31 3.49
CA PRO A 210 25.75 -0.46 4.65
C PRO A 210 26.95 0.47 4.38
N GLY A 211 26.78 1.77 4.63
CA GLY A 211 27.80 2.79 4.37
C GLY A 211 27.86 3.30 2.93
N VAL A 212 26.97 2.84 2.04
CA VAL A 212 26.86 3.31 0.66
C VAL A 212 25.62 4.19 0.48
N GLU A 213 25.78 5.36 -0.13
CA GLU A 213 24.64 6.24 -0.45
C GLU A 213 23.86 5.72 -1.67
N GLY A 214 22.54 5.59 -1.54
CA GLY A 214 21.63 5.20 -2.62
C GLY A 214 21.22 6.36 -3.55
N GLY A 215 20.07 6.24 -4.21
CA GLY A 215 19.47 7.36 -4.96
C GLY A 215 20.35 7.97 -6.05
N ALA A 216 20.64 9.27 -5.96
CA ALA A 216 21.43 9.99 -6.95
C ALA A 216 22.90 9.51 -7.00
N ALA A 217 23.49 9.16 -5.85
CA ALA A 217 24.84 8.60 -5.78
C ALA A 217 24.93 7.22 -6.46
N ALA A 218 23.86 6.42 -6.37
CA ALA A 218 23.76 5.16 -7.10
C ALA A 218 23.65 5.36 -8.63
N ALA A 219 22.91 6.38 -9.06
CA ALA A 219 22.82 6.74 -10.48
C ALA A 219 24.17 7.20 -11.04
N GLU A 220 24.92 7.98 -10.27
CA GLU A 220 26.26 8.44 -10.62
C GLU A 220 27.25 7.28 -10.76
N ARG A 221 27.24 6.33 -9.81
CA ARG A 221 28.04 5.09 -9.92
C ARG A 221 27.66 4.24 -11.13
N ALA A 222 26.40 4.28 -11.54
CA ALA A 222 25.90 3.62 -12.75
C ALA A 222 26.16 4.43 -14.04
N GLY A 223 26.83 5.58 -13.96
CA GLY A 223 27.18 6.43 -15.11
C GLY A 223 25.98 7.10 -15.79
N ILE A 224 24.86 7.26 -15.08
CA ILE A 224 23.62 7.83 -15.63
C ILE A 224 23.09 8.97 -14.77
N SER A 225 22.33 9.88 -15.39
CA SER A 225 21.69 10.95 -14.63
C SER A 225 20.64 10.40 -13.67
N TRP A 226 20.45 11.07 -12.53
CA TRP A 226 19.42 10.70 -11.55
C TRP A 226 18.01 10.65 -12.18
N ALA A 227 17.71 11.56 -13.11
CA ALA A 227 16.43 11.55 -13.84
C ALA A 227 16.27 10.28 -14.70
N ALA A 228 17.33 9.86 -15.40
CA ALA A 228 17.32 8.63 -16.20
C ALA A 228 17.20 7.38 -15.32
N ALA A 229 17.92 7.33 -14.19
CA ALA A 229 17.83 6.25 -13.21
C ALA A 229 16.40 6.11 -12.65
N ARG A 230 15.76 7.23 -12.27
CA ARG A 230 14.36 7.24 -11.79
C ARG A 230 13.38 6.76 -12.86
N GLN A 231 13.60 7.16 -14.11
CA GLN A 231 12.76 6.74 -15.22
C GLN A 231 12.89 5.23 -15.50
N ARG A 232 14.11 4.69 -15.45
CA ARG A 232 14.37 3.25 -15.59
C ARG A 232 13.77 2.45 -14.43
N ALA A 233 13.99 2.90 -13.19
CA ALA A 233 13.39 2.30 -11.99
C ALA A 233 11.86 2.26 -12.06
N SER A 234 11.23 3.36 -12.50
CA SER A 234 9.78 3.45 -12.70
C SER A 234 9.26 2.46 -13.76
N ARG A 235 9.98 2.28 -14.88
CA ARG A 235 9.60 1.31 -15.92
C ARG A 235 9.80 -0.12 -15.44
N ALA A 236 10.91 -0.41 -14.76
CA ALA A 236 11.20 -1.72 -14.18
C ALA A 236 10.14 -2.10 -13.14
N ALA A 237 9.80 -1.21 -12.20
CA ALA A 237 8.74 -1.43 -11.20
C ALA A 237 7.37 -1.71 -11.84
N ARG A 238 7.02 -1.01 -12.92
CA ARG A 238 5.77 -1.28 -13.67
C ARG A 238 5.79 -2.67 -14.32
N ARG A 239 6.91 -3.08 -14.90
CA ARG A 239 7.06 -4.41 -15.52
C ARG A 239 6.99 -5.54 -14.50
N ILE A 240 7.65 -5.39 -13.35
CA ILE A 240 7.55 -6.31 -12.22
C ILE A 240 6.09 -6.41 -11.75
N ALA A 241 5.41 -5.27 -11.55
CA ALA A 241 4.02 -5.27 -11.11
C ALA A 241 3.05 -5.89 -12.14
N VAL A 242 3.34 -5.81 -13.44
CA VAL A 242 2.57 -6.51 -14.47
C VAL A 242 2.85 -8.01 -14.43
N ALA A 243 4.11 -8.41 -14.31
CA ALA A 243 4.50 -9.82 -14.23
C ALA A 243 3.90 -10.52 -13.00
N VAL A 244 3.93 -9.88 -11.81
CA VAL A 244 3.35 -10.43 -10.58
C VAL A 244 1.85 -10.65 -10.75
N ARG A 245 1.13 -9.70 -11.37
CA ARG A 245 -0.31 -9.86 -11.65
C ARG A 245 -0.62 -10.95 -12.66
N ALA A 246 0.29 -11.23 -13.59
CA ALA A 246 0.14 -12.31 -14.57
C ALA A 246 0.40 -13.68 -13.93
N ASP A 247 1.33 -13.75 -12.98
CA ASP A 247 1.62 -14.95 -12.16
C ASP A 247 0.47 -15.30 -11.20
N GLU A 248 -0.27 -14.28 -10.74
CA GLU A 248 -1.50 -14.42 -9.92
C GLU A 248 -2.78 -14.77 -10.73
N GLY A 249 -2.69 -14.99 -12.05
CA GLY A 249 -3.81 -15.40 -12.92
C GLY A 249 -4.49 -16.72 -12.51
N PRO A 250 -5.72 -17.01 -12.99
CA PRO A 250 -6.65 -17.93 -12.33
C PRO A 250 -6.06 -19.33 -12.18
N ARG A 251 -5.67 -19.64 -10.95
CA ARG A 251 -5.30 -21.00 -10.53
C ARG A 251 -6.51 -21.89 -10.76
N ALA A 252 -6.44 -22.73 -11.80
CA ALA A 252 -7.52 -23.62 -12.22
C ALA A 252 -8.08 -24.38 -11.01
N LEU A 253 -9.40 -24.29 -10.81
CA LEU A 253 -10.11 -25.13 -9.85
C LEU A 253 -9.93 -26.59 -10.29
N PRO A 254 -9.57 -27.51 -9.38
CA PRO A 254 -9.47 -28.92 -9.73
C PRO A 254 -10.85 -29.43 -10.19
N ALA A 255 -10.86 -30.10 -11.34
CA ALA A 255 -12.03 -30.81 -11.85
C ALA A 255 -12.45 -31.88 -10.84
N ALA A 256 -13.77 -32.02 -10.69
CA ALA A 256 -14.46 -32.90 -9.74
C ALA A 256 -14.07 -34.38 -9.88
#